data_AF-A0A4Q8LK83-F1
#
_entry.id   AF-A0A4Q8LK83-F1
#
_cell.length_a   1.000
_cell.length_b   1.000
_cell.length_c   1.000
_cell.angle_alpha   90.00
_cell.angle_beta   90.00
_cell.angle_gamma   90.00
#
_symmetry.space_group_name_H-M   'P 1'
#
loop_
_entity.id
_entity.type
_entity.pdbx_description
1 polymer ?
#
loop_
_entity_poly.entity_id
_entity_poly.type
_entity_poly.pdbx_seq_one_letter_code
_entity_poly.pdbx_strand_id
1 'polypeptide(L)'
;MKASADGPDWVWWAGWAGVLGALGWIVGDVLIVGHVAARDEFPLMFEVYAGSVDPEMAERLVDVPRGRLLAGALVAVFAMPLYLLGAWHLWRGLRPAGPRWALPATVLLALGYAWSPLAHAAFYFVGAVYQTLLQSPAASHLPLLALAAEFRHALLLVYVPSVACTALGLLVFSLAVASGRSAYPRWFALTSNPVLLGLLAIGGPRLLHGPVADALAGAAFNAAQLLLYLQSSCLLRMHRDRL
;
A
#
# COMPACT_ATOMS: atom_id res chain seq x y z
N MET A 1 -6.16 -12.77 -44.65
CA MET A 1 -6.76 -12.16 -43.45
C MET A 1 -5.63 -11.61 -42.59
N LYS A 2 -5.39 -10.30 -42.62
CA LYS A 2 -4.47 -9.64 -41.69
C LYS A 2 -5.12 -9.72 -40.30
N ALA A 3 -4.47 -10.37 -39.34
CA ALA A 3 -4.86 -10.25 -37.94
C ALA A 3 -4.79 -8.75 -37.58
N SER A 4 -5.91 -8.20 -37.11
CA SER A 4 -5.97 -6.82 -36.62
C SER A 4 -4.95 -6.64 -35.50
N ALA A 5 -4.13 -5.60 -35.60
CA ALA A 5 -3.08 -5.21 -34.65
C ALA A 5 -3.63 -4.63 -33.33
N ASP A 6 -4.82 -5.05 -32.92
CA ASP A 6 -5.49 -4.57 -31.72
C ASP A 6 -5.32 -5.62 -30.62
N GLY A 7 -4.16 -5.59 -29.95
CA GLY A 7 -4.07 -6.16 -28.61
C GLY A 7 -5.20 -5.57 -27.76
N PRO A 8 -5.99 -6.38 -27.05
CA PRO A 8 -7.31 -5.95 -26.63
C PRO A 8 -7.21 -4.86 -25.55
N ASP A 9 -7.95 -3.76 -25.75
CA ASP A 9 -7.85 -2.53 -24.96
C ASP A 9 -8.07 -2.73 -23.45
N TRP A 10 -8.69 -3.83 -23.05
CA TRP A 10 -8.89 -4.17 -21.65
C TRP A 10 -7.59 -4.31 -20.85
N VAL A 11 -6.44 -4.67 -21.46
CA VAL A 11 -5.16 -4.76 -20.74
C VAL A 11 -4.72 -3.37 -20.27
N TRP A 12 -4.95 -2.38 -21.14
CA TRP A 12 -4.61 -0.99 -20.85
C TRP A 12 -5.56 -0.40 -19.82
N TRP A 13 -6.87 -0.69 -19.92
CA TRP A 13 -7.84 -0.30 -18.90
C TRP A 13 -7.59 -0.94 -17.54
N ALA A 14 -7.13 -2.20 -17.50
CA ALA A 14 -6.72 -2.85 -16.26
C ALA A 14 -5.48 -2.19 -15.63
N GLY A 15 -4.55 -1.69 -16.45
CA GLY A 15 -3.43 -0.87 -15.98
C GLY A 15 -3.90 0.43 -15.32
N TRP A 16 -4.84 1.13 -15.96
CA TRP A 16 -5.49 2.31 -15.38
C TRP A 16 -6.33 2.01 -14.14
N ALA A 17 -6.96 0.84 -14.06
CA ALA A 17 -7.57 0.38 -12.82
C ALA A 17 -6.51 0.29 -11.71
N GLY A 18 -5.34 -0.28 -11.98
CA GLY A 18 -4.22 -0.26 -11.04
C GLY A 18 -3.80 1.16 -10.59
N VAL A 19 -3.75 2.11 -11.53
CA VAL A 19 -3.48 3.54 -11.24
C VAL A 19 -4.56 4.13 -10.31
N LEU A 20 -5.83 3.94 -10.63
CA LEU A 20 -6.96 4.42 -9.82
C LEU A 20 -7.01 3.74 -8.45
N GLY A 21 -6.67 2.45 -8.40
CA GLY A 21 -6.48 1.70 -7.16
C GLY A 21 -5.40 2.33 -6.30
N ALA A 22 -4.22 2.62 -6.86
CA ALA A 22 -3.14 3.27 -6.15
C ALA A 22 -3.52 4.65 -5.63
N LEU A 23 -4.23 5.45 -6.42
CA LEU A 23 -4.73 6.76 -5.97
C LEU A 23 -5.73 6.62 -4.82
N GLY A 24 -6.66 5.66 -4.88
CA GLY A 24 -7.60 5.40 -3.79
C GLY A 24 -6.88 5.00 -2.50
N TRP A 25 -5.84 4.17 -2.61
CA TRP A 25 -5.02 3.79 -1.46
C TRP A 25 -4.17 4.93 -0.91
N ILE A 26 -3.59 5.77 -1.77
CA ILE A 26 -2.89 7.00 -1.35
C ILE A 26 -3.86 7.91 -0.57
N VAL A 27 -5.07 8.14 -1.08
CA VAL A 27 -6.08 8.92 -0.37
C VAL A 27 -6.41 8.27 0.97
N GLY A 28 -6.59 6.94 1.01
CA GLY A 28 -6.82 6.19 2.23
C GLY A 28 -5.70 6.39 3.27
N ASP A 29 -4.45 6.19 2.87
CA ASP A 29 -3.27 6.38 3.72
C ASP A 29 -3.17 7.81 4.23
N VAL A 30 -3.33 8.81 3.36
CA VAL A 30 -3.27 10.23 3.76
C VAL A 30 -4.36 10.56 4.77
N LEU A 31 -5.56 10.00 4.59
CA LEU A 31 -6.66 10.22 5.54
C LEU A 31 -6.39 9.56 6.89
N ILE A 32 -5.79 8.36 6.93
CA ILE A 32 -5.50 7.67 8.21
C ILE A 32 -4.22 8.17 8.86
N VAL A 33 -3.09 8.01 8.18
CA VAL A 33 -1.73 8.10 8.73
C VAL A 33 -0.90 9.24 8.14
N GLY A 34 -1.49 10.09 7.29
CA GLY A 34 -0.81 11.22 6.64
C GLY A 34 -0.69 12.47 7.50
N HIS A 35 -0.89 12.35 8.81
CA HIS A 35 -0.80 13.43 9.78
C HIS A 35 0.04 12.96 10.98
N VAL A 36 0.72 13.89 11.64
CA VAL A 36 1.59 13.63 12.79
C VAL A 36 1.19 14.61 13.89
N ALA A 37 0.69 14.08 15.01
CA ALA A 37 0.27 14.85 16.16
C ALA A 37 1.47 15.42 16.94
N ALA A 38 1.29 16.57 17.57
CA ALA A 38 2.28 17.11 18.52
C ALA A 38 2.21 16.31 19.83
N ARG A 39 3.27 15.57 20.17
CA ARG A 39 3.26 14.62 21.31
C ARG A 39 3.00 15.30 22.67
N ASP A 40 3.45 16.54 22.81
CA ASP A 40 3.25 17.38 23.99
C ASP A 40 1.78 17.73 24.25
N GLU A 41 0.92 17.66 23.23
CA GLU A 41 -0.54 17.82 23.39
C GLU A 41 -1.22 16.58 23.99
N PHE A 42 -0.53 15.43 24.02
CA PHE A 42 -1.10 14.15 24.48
C PHE A 42 -0.21 13.46 25.53
N PRO A 43 0.07 14.09 26.69
CA PRO A 43 0.98 13.55 27.71
C PRO A 43 0.48 12.23 28.31
N LEU A 44 -0.84 12.02 28.37
CA LEU A 44 -1.42 10.74 28.79
C LEU A 44 -0.94 9.58 27.90
N MET A 45 -0.82 9.81 26.60
CA MET A 45 -0.40 8.81 25.63
C MET A 45 1.12 8.65 25.61
N PHE A 46 1.85 9.77 25.52
CA PHE A 46 3.28 9.77 25.23
C PHE A 46 4.20 9.84 26.45
N GLU A 47 3.66 10.09 27.64
CA GLU A 47 4.42 10.07 28.90
C GLU A 47 3.89 8.98 29.84
N VAL A 48 2.60 9.04 30.20
CA VAL A 48 2.00 8.11 31.19
C VAL A 48 1.95 6.68 30.65
N TYR A 49 1.53 6.50 29.39
CA TYR A 49 1.40 5.19 28.75
C TYR A 49 2.45 4.92 27.67
N ALA A 50 3.58 5.62 27.70
CA ALA A 50 4.66 5.49 26.71
C ALA A 50 5.15 4.04 26.53
N GLY A 51 5.15 3.24 27.60
CA GLY A 51 5.55 1.82 27.57
C GLY A 51 4.45 0.85 27.13
N SER A 52 3.22 1.33 26.91
CA SER A 52 2.05 0.51 26.56
C SER A 52 1.50 0.80 25.17
N VAL A 53 2.02 1.81 24.48
CA VAL A 53 1.59 2.19 23.12
C VAL A 53 2.77 2.18 22.16
N ASP A 54 2.45 2.02 20.88
CA ASP A 54 3.39 2.23 19.80
C ASP A 54 3.44 3.74 19.51
N PRO A 55 4.55 4.44 19.80
CA PRO A 55 4.57 5.90 19.75
C PRO A 55 4.39 6.44 18.32
N GLU A 56 4.98 5.77 17.31
CA GLU A 56 4.87 6.20 15.92
C GLU A 56 3.44 6.02 15.39
N MET A 57 2.78 4.92 15.78
CA MET A 57 1.40 4.69 15.41
C MET A 57 0.44 5.60 16.17
N ALA A 58 0.64 5.81 17.47
CA ALA A 58 -0.20 6.70 18.27
C ALA A 58 -0.15 8.14 17.74
N GLU A 59 1.05 8.64 17.43
CA GLU A 59 1.28 9.99 16.88
C GLU A 59 0.53 10.22 15.56
N ARG A 60 0.31 9.18 14.76
CA ARG A 60 -0.41 9.30 13.49
C ARG A 60 -1.93 9.17 13.60
N LEU A 61 -2.46 8.75 14.74
CA LEU A 61 -3.88 8.38 14.88
C LEU A 61 -4.62 9.15 15.97
N VAL A 62 -3.91 9.65 16.98
CA VAL A 62 -4.50 10.12 18.24
C VAL A 62 -5.40 11.35 18.08
N ASP A 63 -5.07 12.25 17.15
CA ASP A 63 -5.77 13.52 16.94
C ASP A 63 -6.56 13.57 15.61
N VAL A 64 -6.50 12.49 14.81
CA VAL A 64 -7.18 12.42 13.52
C VAL A 64 -8.68 12.23 13.73
N PRO A 65 -9.57 13.11 13.22
CA PRO A 65 -11.01 12.97 13.42
C PRO A 65 -11.54 11.58 13.02
N ARG A 66 -12.40 10.97 13.86
CA ARG A 66 -12.92 9.60 13.62
C ARG A 66 -13.54 9.40 12.24
N GLY A 67 -14.28 10.39 11.75
CA GLY A 67 -14.86 10.35 10.40
C GLY A 67 -13.79 10.30 9.31
N ARG A 68 -12.67 11.00 9.50
CA ARG A 68 -11.51 10.96 8.59
C ARG A 68 -10.80 9.61 8.65
N LEU A 69 -10.58 9.04 9.84
CA LEU A 69 -10.02 7.69 9.99
C LEU A 69 -10.89 6.63 9.30
N LEU A 70 -12.21 6.67 9.53
CA LEU A 70 -13.16 5.73 8.94
C LEU A 70 -13.21 5.87 7.41
N ALA A 71 -13.28 7.11 6.91
CA ALA A 71 -13.25 7.37 5.47
C ALA A 71 -11.95 6.86 4.83
N GLY A 72 -10.80 7.10 5.46
CA GLY A 72 -9.51 6.60 5.00
C GLY A 72 -9.42 5.08 4.96
N ALA A 73 -9.98 4.40 5.98
CA ALA A 73 -10.07 2.95 6.01
C ALA A 73 -10.93 2.42 4.85
N LEU A 74 -12.11 2.99 4.64
CA LEU A 74 -13.07 2.50 3.66
C LEU A 74 -12.66 2.80 2.21
N VAL A 75 -12.11 3.98 1.92
CA VAL A 75 -11.73 4.36 0.55
C VAL A 75 -10.70 3.39 -0.03
N ALA A 76 -9.67 3.03 0.74
CA ALA A 76 -8.67 2.05 0.30
C ALA A 76 -9.27 0.64 0.12
N VAL A 77 -10.12 0.20 1.07
CA VAL A 77 -10.80 -1.10 0.98
C VAL A 77 -11.65 -1.19 -0.29
N PHE A 78 -12.44 -0.16 -0.60
CA PHE A 78 -13.26 -0.11 -1.82
C PHE A 78 -12.43 0.05 -3.10
N ALA A 79 -11.21 0.58 -3.02
CA ALA A 79 -10.28 0.66 -4.15
C ALA A 79 -9.53 -0.66 -4.42
N MET A 80 -9.55 -1.63 -3.50
CA MET A 80 -8.83 -2.91 -3.65
C MET A 80 -9.19 -3.71 -4.92
N PRO A 81 -10.46 -3.83 -5.35
CA PRO A 81 -10.79 -4.50 -6.60
C PRO A 81 -10.03 -3.92 -7.83
N LEU A 82 -9.77 -2.61 -7.83
CA LEU A 82 -9.00 -1.95 -8.89
C LEU A 82 -7.52 -2.38 -8.85
N TYR A 83 -6.94 -2.57 -7.67
CA TYR A 83 -5.59 -3.12 -7.54
C TYR A 83 -5.49 -4.57 -8.03
N LEU A 84 -6.50 -5.39 -7.80
CA LEU A 84 -6.53 -6.77 -8.32
C LEU A 84 -6.59 -6.78 -9.87
N LEU A 85 -7.33 -5.85 -10.48
CA LEU A 85 -7.29 -5.65 -11.93
C LEU A 85 -5.91 -5.17 -12.40
N GLY A 86 -5.26 -4.28 -11.65
CA GLY A 86 -3.86 -3.88 -11.86
C GLY A 86 -2.90 -5.07 -11.81
N ALA A 87 -3.02 -5.95 -10.81
CA ALA A 87 -2.18 -7.16 -10.70
C ALA A 87 -2.33 -8.05 -11.93
N TRP A 88 -3.55 -8.18 -12.46
CA TRP A 88 -3.78 -8.90 -13.69
C TRP A 88 -3.16 -8.23 -14.92
N HIS A 89 -3.17 -6.90 -14.98
CA HIS A 89 -2.41 -6.16 -16.00
C HIS A 89 -0.89 -6.51 -15.94
N LEU A 90 -0.30 -6.57 -14.75
CA LEU A 90 1.10 -6.96 -14.57
C LEU A 90 1.34 -8.41 -15.01
N TRP A 91 0.44 -9.34 -14.66
CA TRP A 91 0.48 -10.73 -15.13
C TRP A 91 0.49 -10.82 -16.66
N ARG A 92 -0.33 -10.03 -17.36
CA ARG A 92 -0.37 -10.01 -18.83
C ARG A 92 0.99 -9.64 -19.43
N GLY A 93 1.65 -8.63 -18.87
CA GLY A 93 2.99 -8.24 -19.29
C GLY A 93 4.07 -9.30 -18.99
N LEU A 94 3.86 -10.12 -17.97
CA LEU A 94 4.76 -11.23 -17.62
C LEU A 94 4.49 -12.54 -18.36
N ARG A 95 3.29 -12.73 -18.93
CA ARG A 95 2.86 -13.98 -19.57
C ARG A 95 3.89 -14.57 -20.56
N PRO A 96 4.57 -13.76 -21.41
CA PRO A 96 5.58 -14.27 -22.33
C PRO A 96 6.79 -14.94 -21.65
N ALA A 97 7.09 -14.62 -20.38
CA ALA A 97 8.19 -15.23 -19.63
C ALA A 97 7.89 -16.69 -19.22
N GLY A 98 6.62 -17.13 -19.39
CA GLY A 98 6.15 -18.46 -19.06
C GLY A 98 5.62 -18.59 -17.62
N PRO A 99 4.91 -19.69 -17.32
CA PRO A 99 4.17 -19.87 -16.07
C PRO A 99 5.08 -19.87 -14.82
N ARG A 100 6.31 -20.37 -14.94
CA ARG A 100 7.31 -20.38 -13.87
C ARG A 100 7.69 -18.99 -13.33
N TRP A 101 7.47 -17.94 -14.12
CA TRP A 101 7.70 -16.55 -13.71
C TRP A 101 6.40 -15.82 -13.44
N ALA A 102 5.44 -15.95 -14.37
CA ALA A 102 4.19 -15.22 -14.28
C ALA A 102 3.34 -15.66 -13.09
N LEU A 103 3.27 -16.96 -12.77
CA LEU A 103 2.43 -17.45 -11.68
C LEU A 103 2.95 -17.03 -10.29
N PRO A 104 4.21 -17.26 -9.91
CA PRO A 104 4.66 -16.89 -8.57
C PRO A 104 4.57 -15.37 -8.32
N ALA A 105 4.97 -14.54 -9.28
CA ALA A 105 4.84 -13.10 -9.16
C ALA A 105 3.39 -12.66 -8.95
N THR A 106 2.46 -13.22 -9.72
CA THR A 106 1.03 -12.84 -9.66
C THR A 106 0.37 -13.34 -8.39
N VAL A 107 0.64 -14.58 -7.96
CA VAL A 107 0.08 -15.13 -6.72
C VAL A 107 0.58 -14.33 -5.51
N LEU A 108 1.88 -14.02 -5.45
CA LEU A 108 2.44 -13.23 -4.36
C LEU A 108 1.85 -11.81 -4.32
N LEU A 109 1.73 -11.14 -5.47
CA LEU A 109 1.08 -9.83 -5.56
C LEU A 109 -0.39 -9.90 -5.14
N ALA A 110 -1.13 -10.91 -5.62
CA ALA A 110 -2.54 -11.10 -5.29
C ALA A 110 -2.75 -11.38 -3.79
N LEU A 111 -1.88 -12.18 -3.16
CA LEU A 111 -1.93 -12.42 -1.70
C LEU A 111 -1.64 -11.14 -0.91
N GLY A 112 -0.62 -10.37 -1.32
CA GLY A 112 -0.34 -9.07 -0.72
C GLY A 112 -1.55 -8.15 -0.78
N TYR A 113 -2.13 -8.01 -1.97
CA TYR A 113 -3.33 -7.20 -2.17
C TYR A 113 -4.56 -7.75 -1.43
N ALA A 114 -4.77 -9.06 -1.37
CA ALA A 114 -5.93 -9.65 -0.69
C ALA A 114 -5.93 -9.43 0.83
N TRP A 115 -4.76 -9.36 1.47
CA TRP A 115 -4.63 -9.14 2.91
C TRP A 115 -4.54 -7.67 3.31
N SER A 116 -4.12 -6.80 2.39
CA SER A 116 -3.99 -5.36 2.63
C SER A 116 -5.26 -4.69 3.22
N PRO A 117 -6.51 -5.02 2.80
CA PRO A 117 -7.71 -4.34 3.31
C PRO A 117 -7.90 -4.48 4.82
N LEU A 118 -7.63 -5.66 5.38
CA LEU A 118 -7.73 -5.87 6.82
C LEU A 118 -6.62 -5.11 7.56
N ALA A 119 -5.39 -5.13 7.03
CA ALA A 119 -4.28 -4.35 7.59
C ALA A 119 -4.61 -2.85 7.63
N HIS A 120 -5.16 -2.33 6.53
CA HIS A 120 -5.50 -0.93 6.37
C HIS A 120 -6.67 -0.50 7.26
N ALA A 121 -7.73 -1.30 7.31
CA ALA A 121 -8.88 -1.01 8.18
C ALA A 121 -8.54 -1.11 9.67
N ALA A 122 -7.56 -1.93 10.05
CA ALA A 122 -7.16 -2.10 11.45
C ALA A 122 -6.63 -0.81 12.10
N PHE A 123 -6.04 0.12 11.32
CA PHE A 123 -5.62 1.42 11.83
C PHE A 123 -6.78 2.24 12.41
N TYR A 124 -7.97 2.16 11.81
CA TYR A 124 -9.16 2.83 12.33
C TYR A 124 -9.50 2.33 13.74
N PHE A 125 -9.49 1.02 13.97
CA PHE A 125 -9.82 0.44 15.27
C PHE A 125 -8.82 0.84 16.34
N VAL A 126 -7.52 0.82 16.02
CA VAL A 126 -6.48 1.30 16.94
C VAL A 126 -6.69 2.77 17.28
N GLY A 127 -6.85 3.65 16.27
CA GLY A 127 -7.05 5.09 16.49
C GLY A 127 -8.31 5.40 17.27
N ALA A 128 -9.42 4.70 16.99
CA ALA A 128 -10.67 4.84 17.71
C ALA A 128 -10.53 4.46 19.19
N VAL A 129 -9.74 3.43 19.52
CA VAL A 129 -9.47 3.05 20.91
C VAL A 129 -8.60 4.09 21.61
N TYR A 130 -7.53 4.58 20.97
CA TYR A 130 -6.70 5.66 21.52
C TYR A 130 -7.51 6.91 21.82
N GLN A 131 -8.37 7.34 20.91
CA GLN A 131 -9.24 8.50 21.12
C GLN A 131 -10.30 8.26 22.20
N THR A 132 -10.80 7.02 22.32
CA THR A 132 -11.75 6.66 23.39
C THR A 132 -11.05 6.70 24.75
N LEU A 133 -9.81 6.22 24.83
CA LEU A 133 -9.00 6.26 26.05
C LEU A 133 -8.86 7.68 26.58
N LEU A 134 -8.56 8.66 25.72
CA LEU A 134 -8.42 10.07 26.11
C LEU A 134 -9.68 10.69 26.73
N GLN A 135 -10.85 10.10 26.49
CA GLN A 135 -12.14 10.58 26.97
C GLN A 135 -12.73 9.69 28.07
N SER A 136 -12.00 8.64 28.46
CA SER A 136 -12.49 7.63 29.41
C SER A 136 -11.99 7.91 30.83
N PRO A 137 -12.70 7.42 31.86
CA PRO A 137 -12.17 7.40 33.22
C PRO A 137 -10.92 6.52 33.32
N ALA A 138 -10.02 6.85 34.25
CA ALA A 138 -8.76 6.12 34.46
C ALA A 138 -8.95 4.61 34.69
N ALA A 139 -10.05 4.20 35.31
CA ALA A 139 -10.40 2.80 35.54
C ALA A 139 -10.57 1.99 34.24
N SER A 140 -10.88 2.65 33.11
CA SER A 140 -11.06 2.01 31.81
C SER A 140 -9.78 2.01 30.95
N HIS A 141 -8.72 2.72 31.34
CA HIS A 141 -7.53 2.87 30.50
C HIS A 141 -6.81 1.54 30.22
N LEU A 142 -6.59 0.71 31.24
CA LEU A 142 -5.89 -0.57 31.06
C LEU A 142 -6.63 -1.53 30.10
N PRO A 143 -7.96 -1.76 30.25
CA PRO A 143 -8.71 -2.54 29.26
C PRO A 143 -8.65 -1.96 27.84
N LEU A 144 -8.69 -0.63 27.69
CA LEU A 144 -8.61 0.01 26.38
C LEU A 144 -7.21 -0.11 25.76
N LEU A 145 -6.14 0.01 26.55
CA LEU A 145 -4.77 -0.24 26.08
C LEU A 145 -4.59 -1.69 25.62
N ALA A 146 -5.15 -2.65 26.35
CA ALA A 146 -5.16 -4.06 25.95
C ALA A 146 -5.90 -4.26 24.61
N LEU A 147 -7.08 -3.64 24.45
CA LEU A 147 -7.84 -3.71 23.21
C LEU A 147 -7.09 -3.06 22.02
N ALA A 148 -6.42 -1.92 22.24
CA ALA A 148 -5.57 -1.31 21.22
C ALA A 148 -4.41 -2.23 20.82
N ALA A 149 -3.80 -2.91 21.79
CA ALA A 149 -2.74 -3.88 21.54
C ALA A 149 -3.24 -5.10 20.75
N GLU A 150 -4.46 -5.59 21.03
CA GLU A 150 -5.10 -6.67 20.26
C GLU A 150 -5.35 -6.26 18.80
N PHE A 151 -5.93 -5.09 18.56
CA PHE A 151 -6.12 -4.59 17.19
C PHE A 151 -4.81 -4.35 16.46
N ARG A 152 -3.78 -3.82 17.15
CA ARG A 152 -2.43 -3.70 16.59
C ARG A 152 -1.83 -5.05 16.26
N HIS A 153 -2.03 -6.05 17.12
CA HIS A 153 -1.52 -7.40 16.86
C HIS A 153 -2.19 -8.02 15.64
N ALA A 154 -3.52 -7.91 15.52
CA ALA A 154 -4.25 -8.33 14.34
C ALA A 154 -3.77 -7.60 13.08
N LEU A 155 -3.56 -6.28 13.16
CA LEU A 155 -2.97 -5.48 12.09
C LEU A 155 -1.63 -6.06 11.64
N LEU A 156 -0.69 -6.26 12.57
CA LEU A 156 0.67 -6.72 12.24
C LEU A 156 0.67 -8.14 11.64
N LEU A 157 -0.21 -9.02 12.12
CA LEU A 157 -0.36 -10.38 11.60
C LEU A 157 -0.74 -10.42 10.11
N VAL A 158 -1.43 -9.40 9.60
CA VAL A 158 -1.79 -9.33 8.17
C VAL A 158 -0.94 -8.35 7.39
N TYR A 159 -0.51 -7.24 8.01
CA TYR A 159 0.31 -6.23 7.37
C TYR A 159 1.69 -6.78 6.98
N VAL A 160 2.37 -7.48 7.89
CA VAL A 160 3.72 -8.00 7.63
C VAL A 160 3.71 -9.02 6.49
N PRO A 161 2.84 -10.06 6.49
CA PRO A 161 2.74 -10.95 5.34
C PRO A 161 2.29 -10.25 4.06
N SER A 162 1.39 -9.28 4.15
CA SER A 162 0.93 -8.50 2.99
C SER A 162 2.09 -7.78 2.30
N VAL A 163 2.85 -6.97 3.06
CA VAL A 163 4.01 -6.24 2.56
C VAL A 163 5.09 -7.19 2.05
N ALA A 164 5.36 -8.29 2.78
CA ALA A 164 6.34 -9.29 2.37
C ALA A 164 5.95 -9.95 1.03
N CYS A 165 4.70 -10.36 0.87
CA CYS A 165 4.19 -10.95 -0.36
C CYS A 165 4.24 -9.94 -1.52
N THR A 166 3.88 -8.67 -1.31
CA THR A 166 4.02 -7.64 -2.34
C THR A 166 5.48 -7.44 -2.73
N ALA A 167 6.39 -7.30 -1.78
CA ALA A 167 7.82 -7.12 -2.05
C ALA A 167 8.43 -8.31 -2.79
N LEU A 168 8.14 -9.55 -2.35
CA LEU A 168 8.59 -10.77 -3.01
C LEU A 168 7.98 -10.91 -4.41
N GLY A 169 6.69 -10.58 -4.58
CA GLY A 169 6.02 -10.57 -5.88
C GLY A 169 6.69 -9.60 -6.86
N LEU A 170 7.00 -8.39 -6.40
CA LEU A 170 7.74 -7.39 -7.19
C LEU A 170 9.18 -7.81 -7.49
N LEU A 171 9.84 -8.53 -6.58
CA LEU A 171 11.16 -9.10 -6.82
C LEU A 171 11.11 -10.12 -7.97
N VAL A 172 10.20 -11.11 -7.89
CA VAL A 172 10.02 -12.12 -8.94
C VAL A 172 9.62 -11.46 -10.26
N PHE A 173 8.71 -10.48 -10.22
CA PHE A 173 8.34 -9.66 -11.38
C PHE A 173 9.57 -9.03 -12.03
N SER A 174 10.39 -8.34 -11.25
CA SER A 174 11.55 -7.61 -11.75
C SER A 174 12.62 -8.55 -12.30
N LEU A 175 12.85 -9.71 -11.67
CA LEU A 175 13.75 -10.74 -12.20
C LEU A 175 13.26 -11.34 -13.53
N ALA A 176 11.95 -11.54 -13.67
CA ALA A 176 11.36 -11.99 -14.92
C ALA A 176 11.52 -10.95 -16.04
N VAL A 177 11.32 -9.66 -15.73
CA VAL A 177 11.59 -8.55 -16.67
C VAL A 177 13.06 -8.46 -17.04
N ALA A 178 13.96 -8.58 -16.06
CA ALA A 178 15.41 -8.57 -16.28
C ALA A 178 15.87 -9.73 -17.18
N SER A 179 15.17 -10.87 -17.17
CA SER A 179 15.46 -12.00 -18.05
C SER A 179 15.22 -11.69 -19.54
N GLY A 180 14.52 -10.60 -19.87
CA GLY A 180 14.21 -10.20 -21.24
C GLY A 180 13.14 -11.05 -21.92
N ARG A 181 12.42 -11.88 -21.15
CA ARG A 181 11.38 -12.76 -21.65
C ARG A 181 9.96 -12.25 -21.40
N SER A 182 9.80 -11.09 -20.75
CA SER A 182 8.50 -10.43 -20.59
C SER A 182 8.17 -9.52 -21.78
N ALA A 183 6.95 -8.98 -21.82
CA ALA A 183 6.58 -7.92 -22.76
C ALA A 183 7.32 -6.58 -22.48
N TYR A 184 7.76 -6.36 -21.24
CA TYR A 184 8.46 -5.15 -20.83
C TYR A 184 9.92 -5.09 -21.31
N PRO A 185 10.49 -3.89 -21.53
CA PRO A 185 11.91 -3.72 -21.75
C PRO A 185 12.73 -4.06 -20.49
N ARG A 186 13.93 -4.62 -20.67
CA ARG A 186 14.78 -5.10 -19.55
C ARG A 186 15.09 -4.03 -18.50
N TRP A 187 15.23 -2.77 -18.91
CA TRP A 187 15.53 -1.66 -18.01
C TRP A 187 14.39 -1.43 -16.99
N PHE A 188 13.15 -1.79 -17.32
CA PHE A 188 12.02 -1.63 -16.42
C PHE A 188 12.19 -2.45 -15.13
N ALA A 189 12.97 -3.53 -15.18
CA ALA A 189 13.36 -4.27 -13.99
C ALA A 189 14.07 -3.39 -12.95
N LEU A 190 14.79 -2.34 -13.35
CA LEU A 190 15.44 -1.41 -12.42
C LEU A 190 14.41 -0.54 -11.70
N THR A 191 13.36 -0.08 -12.38
CA THR A 191 12.37 0.82 -11.79
C THR A 191 11.24 0.09 -11.07
N SER A 192 10.94 -1.16 -11.46
CA SER A 192 9.91 -1.99 -10.81
C SER A 192 10.40 -2.77 -9.59
N ASN A 193 11.71 -2.74 -9.30
CA ASN A 193 12.27 -3.58 -8.23
C ASN A 193 11.91 -3.05 -6.83
N PRO A 194 11.63 -3.94 -5.87
CA PRO A 194 11.17 -3.55 -4.54
C PRO A 194 12.23 -2.80 -3.72
N VAL A 195 13.53 -2.95 -4.01
CA VAL A 195 14.59 -2.20 -3.33
C VAL A 195 14.53 -0.73 -3.73
N LEU A 196 14.48 -0.41 -5.03
CA LEU A 196 14.37 0.99 -5.46
C LEU A 196 13.04 1.61 -5.02
N LEU A 197 11.94 0.89 -5.19
CA LEU A 197 10.62 1.35 -4.74
C LEU A 197 10.59 1.58 -3.23
N GLY A 198 11.22 0.71 -2.44
CA GLY A 198 11.38 0.87 -0.99
C GLY A 198 12.27 2.06 -0.62
N LEU A 199 13.37 2.29 -1.34
CA LEU A 199 14.23 3.47 -1.14
C LEU A 199 13.46 4.76 -1.43
N LEU A 200 12.64 4.79 -2.48
CA LEU A 200 11.78 5.95 -2.78
C LEU A 200 10.71 6.13 -1.71
N ALA A 201 10.09 5.06 -1.24
CA ALA A 201 9.07 5.13 -0.21
C ALA A 201 9.62 5.62 1.14
N ILE A 202 10.80 5.15 1.55
CA ILE A 202 11.41 5.53 2.84
C ILE A 202 12.16 6.86 2.75
N GLY A 203 12.92 7.06 1.66
CA GLY A 203 13.79 8.21 1.48
C GLY A 203 13.06 9.44 0.94
N GLY A 204 12.09 9.27 0.06
CA GLY A 204 11.34 10.36 -0.56
C GLY A 204 10.72 11.35 0.43
N PRO A 205 9.96 10.89 1.43
CA PRO A 205 9.38 11.77 2.44
C PRO A 205 10.42 12.58 3.23
N ARG A 206 11.63 12.04 3.44
CA ARG A 206 12.70 12.71 4.20
C ARG A 206 13.33 13.90 3.48
N LEU A 207 13.04 14.06 2.18
CA LEU A 207 13.48 15.21 1.39
C LEU A 207 12.49 16.38 1.48
N LEU A 208 11.36 16.20 2.15
CA LEU A 208 10.29 17.17 2.29
C LEU A 208 10.12 17.56 3.76
N HIS A 209 9.34 18.62 4.01
CA HIS A 209 9.01 19.08 5.35
C HIS A 209 7.51 19.36 5.50
N GLY A 210 7.03 19.29 6.74
CA GLY A 210 5.66 19.63 7.11
C GLY A 210 4.61 18.67 6.56
N PRO A 211 3.35 19.11 6.41
CA PRO A 211 2.20 18.23 6.12
C PRO A 211 2.35 17.40 4.84
N VAL A 212 3.10 17.89 3.86
CA VAL A 212 3.35 17.15 2.61
C VAL A 212 4.28 15.96 2.86
N ALA A 213 5.28 16.12 3.72
CA ALA A 213 6.18 15.03 4.12
C ALA A 213 5.41 13.96 4.89
N ASP A 214 4.52 14.36 5.80
CA ASP A 214 3.70 13.44 6.61
C ASP A 214 2.72 12.66 5.74
N ALA A 215 2.03 13.36 4.83
CA ALA A 215 1.14 12.74 3.85
C ALA A 215 1.88 11.75 2.96
N LEU A 216 3.04 12.13 2.41
CA LEU A 216 3.84 11.26 1.58
C LEU A 216 4.40 10.07 2.38
N ALA A 217 4.83 10.28 3.64
CA ALA A 217 5.31 9.20 4.50
C ALA A 217 4.21 8.19 4.82
N GLY A 218 2.98 8.66 5.04
CA GLY A 218 1.81 7.80 5.21
C GLY A 218 1.48 6.98 3.97
N ALA A 219 1.56 7.59 2.79
CA ALA A 219 1.14 6.99 1.53
C ALA A 219 2.28 6.39 0.68
N ALA A 220 3.49 6.28 1.23
CA ALA A 220 4.70 6.10 0.43
C ALA A 220 4.73 4.80 -0.40
N PHE A 221 4.24 3.70 0.18
CA PHE A 221 4.15 2.42 -0.52
C PHE A 221 3.20 2.49 -1.71
N ASN A 222 2.04 3.14 -1.54
CA ASN A 222 1.05 3.28 -2.61
C ASN A 222 1.45 4.33 -3.65
N ALA A 223 2.24 5.34 -3.28
CA ALA A 223 2.90 6.23 -4.24
C ALA A 223 3.92 5.47 -5.12
N ALA A 224 4.68 4.53 -4.55
CA ALA A 224 5.58 3.67 -5.32
C ALA A 224 4.80 2.73 -6.28
N GLN A 225 3.67 2.18 -5.83
CA GLN A 225 2.78 1.37 -6.69
C GLN A 225 2.14 2.21 -7.81
N LEU A 226 1.78 3.47 -7.55
CA LEU A 226 1.28 4.39 -8.56
C LEU A 226 2.32 4.56 -9.69
N LEU A 227 3.58 4.77 -9.34
CA LEU A 227 4.67 4.87 -10.33
C LEU A 227 4.83 3.57 -11.13
N LEU A 228 4.75 2.41 -10.46
CA LEU A 228 4.80 1.11 -11.13
C LEU A 228 3.68 0.97 -12.16
N TYR A 229 2.43 1.24 -11.79
CA TYR A 229 1.27 1.10 -12.68
C TYR A 229 1.25 2.11 -13.81
N LEU A 230 1.67 3.35 -13.58
CA LEU A 230 1.83 4.35 -14.63
C LEU A 230 2.87 3.89 -15.66
N GLN A 231 4.05 3.46 -15.19
CA GLN A 231 5.11 2.99 -16.07
C GLN A 231 4.70 1.72 -16.82
N SER A 232 4.15 0.71 -16.14
CA SER A 232 3.75 -0.54 -16.80
C SER A 232 2.67 -0.31 -17.85
N SER A 233 1.70 0.56 -17.56
CA SER A 233 0.61 0.91 -18.49
C SER A 233 1.13 1.58 -19.75
N CYS A 234 2.04 2.54 -19.61
CA CYS A 234 2.72 3.20 -20.72
C CYS A 234 3.55 2.20 -21.54
N LEU A 235 4.34 1.36 -20.88
CA LEU A 235 5.24 0.41 -21.54
C LEU A 235 4.48 -0.67 -22.32
N LEU A 236 3.42 -1.25 -21.75
CA LEU A 236 2.60 -2.23 -22.49
C LEU A 236 1.83 -1.57 -23.63
N ARG A 237 1.45 -0.29 -23.52
CA ARG A 237 0.83 0.45 -24.64
C ARG A 237 1.82 0.67 -25.78
N MET A 238 3.07 0.99 -25.47
CA MET A 238 4.13 1.20 -26.47
C MET A 238 4.62 -0.10 -27.11
N HIS A 239 4.54 -1.23 -26.40
CA HIS A 239 5.02 -2.54 -26.86
C HIS A 239 3.88 -3.56 -27.05
N ARG A 240 2.75 -3.10 -27.58
CA ARG A 240 1.53 -3.93 -27.77
C ARG A 240 1.77 -5.21 -28.57
N ASP A 241 2.71 -5.19 -29.51
CA ASP A 241 3.05 -6.33 -30.37
C ASP A 241 3.63 -7.53 -29.60
N ARG A 242 3.90 -7.40 -28.29
CA ARG A 242 4.52 -8.42 -27.43
C ARG A 242 3.55 -9.13 -26.47
N LEU A 243 2.24 -8.85 -26.53
CA LEU A 243 1.18 -9.40 -25.65
C LEU A 243 0.48 -10.66 -26.21
#